data_AF-A0A379U3E2-F1
#
_entry.id   AF-A0A379U3E2-F1
#
_cell.length_a   1.000
_cell.length_b   1.000
_cell.length_c   1.000
_cell.angle_alpha   90.00
_cell.angle_beta   90.00
_cell.angle_gamma   90.00
#
_symmetry.space_group_name_H-M   'P 1'
#
loop_
_entity.id
_entity.type
_entity.pdbx_description
1 polymer ?
#
loop_
_entity_poly.entity_id
_entity_poly.type
_entity_poly.pdbx_seq_one_letter_code
_entity_poly.pdbx_strand_id
1 'polypeptide(L)'
;MTGETNTDDLSPAPDAWSRPDIPLHAQAMLKNAREGIEPDQPGVVGPIKQIEALAKKGFPLAYVGDVVGTGSSRKSATNSVLWFMGDDIPFVPNKRGGGLCLGGKIAPIFFNTMEDAGALPVEVDVSRLNMGDVIDVYPYKGEVRNHETGELLANFELKTDVLIDEVRAGGRIPLIIGRGLTTKAREALGLPHSEVFRQAKDVAESSRGFSLAQKMVGRACGVAGVRPGAYCEPKMTSVGSQDTTGPMTRDELKDLACLGFSADLVMQSFCHTAAYPKPVDVTTHHTLPDFIMNRGGVSLRPGDGVIHSWLNRMLLPDTVGTGGDSHTRFPIGISFPAGSGLVAFAAATGVMPLDMPESVLVRFKGKMQPGITLRDLVHAIPLYAIKQGLLTVEKKGKKNIFSGRILEIEGLPDLKVEQAFELTDASAERSAAGCTIKLNKEPIIEYLTSNIVLLKWMIAEGYGDRRTLERRIQGMEKWLADRNCWKPMPMRNMRR
;
A
#
# COMPACT_ATOMS: atom_id res chain seq x y z
N MET A 1 21.46 2.91 7.88
CA MET A 1 21.03 4.30 7.64
C MET A 1 20.41 4.81 8.94
N THR A 2 21.00 5.82 9.57
CA THR A 2 20.49 6.36 10.85
C THR A 2 19.31 7.30 10.63
N GLY A 3 18.36 7.31 11.57
CA GLY A 3 17.13 8.09 11.48
C GLY A 3 16.08 7.49 10.54
N GLU A 4 15.33 8.35 9.86
CA GLU A 4 14.21 7.92 8.99
C GLU A 4 14.62 7.86 7.51
N THR A 5 14.46 6.68 6.89
CA THR A 5 14.50 6.50 5.44
C THR A 5 13.11 6.75 4.88
N ASN A 6 12.93 7.88 4.21
CA ASN A 6 11.77 8.13 3.37
C ASN A 6 11.96 7.42 2.02
N THR A 7 10.87 7.01 1.38
CA THR A 7 10.95 6.45 0.02
C THR A 7 11.50 7.44 -1.02
N ASP A 8 11.41 8.75 -0.78
CA ASP A 8 12.06 9.77 -1.61
C ASP A 8 13.60 9.76 -1.47
N ASP A 9 14.14 9.35 -0.31
CA ASP A 9 15.59 9.15 -0.13
C ASP A 9 16.10 8.00 -1.01
N LEU A 10 15.27 6.97 -1.21
CA LEU A 10 15.59 5.77 -2.00
C LEU A 10 15.28 5.91 -3.49
N SER A 11 14.33 6.78 -3.83
CA SER A 11 13.85 7.01 -5.18
C SER A 11 13.38 8.46 -5.29
N PRO A 12 14.28 9.41 -5.57
CA PRO A 12 13.96 10.84 -5.51
C PRO A 12 12.94 11.27 -6.56
N ALA A 13 12.08 12.23 -6.20
CA ALA A 13 11.03 12.73 -7.10
C ALA A 13 11.54 13.27 -8.47
N PRO A 14 12.66 14.01 -8.57
CA PRO A 14 13.17 14.51 -9.86
C PRO A 14 13.51 13.41 -10.88
N ASP A 15 13.75 12.20 -10.39
CA ASP A 15 14.16 11.01 -11.13
C ASP A 15 12.98 10.07 -11.42
N ALA A 16 11.74 10.49 -11.12
CA ALA A 16 10.54 9.66 -11.31
C ALA A 16 10.38 9.12 -12.75
N TRP A 17 10.88 9.87 -13.72
CA TRP A 17 10.85 9.53 -15.15
C TRP A 17 11.65 8.26 -15.51
N SER A 18 12.68 7.91 -14.74
CA SER A 18 13.52 6.73 -15.00
C SER A 18 13.08 5.48 -14.24
N ARG A 19 12.05 5.55 -13.38
CA ARG A 19 11.61 4.45 -12.51
C ARG A 19 11.40 3.08 -13.21
N PRO A 20 10.89 3.00 -14.46
CA PRO A 20 10.76 1.72 -15.16
C PRO A 20 12.10 1.08 -15.56
N ASP A 21 13.16 1.87 -15.68
CA ASP A 21 14.52 1.40 -15.91
C ASP A 21 15.23 1.23 -14.56
N ILE A 22 15.08 0.04 -13.97
CA ILE A 22 15.53 -0.25 -12.60
C ILE A 22 17.04 0.01 -12.41
N PRO A 23 17.96 -0.52 -13.26
CA PRO A 23 19.39 -0.27 -13.10
C PRO A 23 19.76 1.21 -13.19
N LEU A 24 19.15 1.95 -14.12
CA LEU A 24 19.39 3.38 -14.26
C LEU A 24 18.87 4.14 -13.04
N HIS A 25 17.64 3.87 -12.62
CA HIS A 25 17.02 4.56 -11.50
C HIS A 25 17.72 4.29 -10.17
N ALA A 26 18.26 3.07 -9.99
CA ALA A 26 19.00 2.70 -8.78
C ALA A 26 20.22 3.61 -8.53
N GLN A 27 20.82 4.19 -9.57
CA GLN A 27 21.93 5.14 -9.40
C GLN A 27 21.55 6.36 -8.57
N ALA A 28 20.27 6.76 -8.55
CA ALA A 28 19.78 7.91 -7.79
C ALA A 28 19.49 7.61 -6.31
N MET A 29 19.54 6.35 -5.89
CA MET A 29 19.26 5.94 -4.51
C MET A 29 20.25 6.59 -3.54
N LEU A 30 19.76 7.31 -2.53
CA LEU A 30 20.58 8.00 -1.53
C LEU A 30 21.63 8.95 -2.13
N LYS A 31 21.33 9.58 -3.28
CA LYS A 31 22.24 10.54 -3.92
C LYS A 31 22.46 11.84 -3.13
N ASN A 32 21.56 12.16 -2.21
CA ASN A 32 21.72 13.30 -1.30
C ASN A 32 22.46 12.85 -0.04
N ALA A 33 23.55 13.55 0.31
CA ALA A 33 24.40 13.18 1.43
C ALA A 33 23.63 13.16 2.76
N ARG A 34 23.95 12.17 3.60
CA ARG A 34 23.37 11.99 4.94
C ARG A 34 24.44 11.49 5.88
N GLU A 35 24.18 11.53 7.18
CA GLU A 35 25.09 10.98 8.18
C GLU A 35 25.43 9.50 7.88
N GLY A 36 26.72 9.19 7.74
CA GLY A 36 27.21 7.84 7.42
C GLY A 36 26.98 7.37 5.98
N ILE A 37 26.48 8.24 5.09
CA ILE A 37 26.22 7.94 3.67
C ILE A 37 27.00 8.91 2.80
N GLU A 38 27.88 8.37 1.96
CA GLU A 38 28.77 9.13 1.09
C GLU A 38 28.43 8.86 -0.38
N PRO A 39 27.60 9.72 -1.02
CA PRO A 39 27.26 9.55 -2.43
C PRO A 39 28.48 9.71 -3.33
N ASP A 40 28.60 8.87 -4.36
CA ASP A 40 29.70 8.94 -5.33
C ASP A 40 29.73 10.29 -6.08
N GLN A 41 28.55 10.85 -6.35
CA GLN A 41 28.36 12.19 -6.91
C GLN A 41 27.15 12.85 -6.23
N PRO A 42 27.34 13.69 -5.20
CA PRO A 42 26.24 14.29 -4.46
C PRO A 42 25.20 14.98 -5.34
N GLY A 43 23.93 14.63 -5.15
CA GLY A 43 22.78 15.11 -5.93
C GLY A 43 22.52 14.38 -7.25
N VAL A 44 23.43 13.49 -7.68
CA VAL A 44 23.37 12.79 -8.98
C VAL A 44 23.44 11.27 -8.80
N VAL A 45 24.51 10.75 -8.18
CA VAL A 45 24.77 9.33 -7.99
C VAL A 45 24.93 9.00 -6.50
N GLY A 46 24.24 7.95 -6.06
CA GLY A 46 24.27 7.38 -4.72
C GLY A 46 25.59 6.77 -4.28
N PRO A 47 25.62 6.14 -3.10
CA PRO A 47 26.82 5.62 -2.46
C PRO A 47 27.25 4.25 -3.03
N ILE A 48 27.41 4.14 -4.35
CA ILE A 48 27.67 2.86 -5.03
C ILE A 48 29.02 2.27 -4.57
N LYS A 49 30.08 3.06 -4.51
CA LYS A 49 31.39 2.59 -4.03
C LYS A 49 31.35 2.12 -2.58
N GLN A 50 30.57 2.80 -1.73
CA GLN A 50 30.40 2.41 -0.34
C GLN A 50 29.70 1.05 -0.23
N ILE A 51 28.63 0.83 -1.01
CA ILE A 51 27.90 -0.44 -1.10
C ILE A 51 28.84 -1.56 -1.61
N GLU A 52 29.59 -1.33 -2.68
CA GLU A 52 30.55 -2.29 -3.23
C GLU A 52 31.66 -2.63 -2.23
N ALA A 53 32.17 -1.64 -1.49
CA ALA A 53 33.17 -1.86 -0.46
C ALA A 53 32.66 -2.75 0.68
N LEU A 54 31.40 -2.60 1.08
CA LEU A 54 30.75 -3.48 2.05
C LEU A 54 30.54 -4.89 1.50
N ALA A 55 30.10 -5.01 0.24
CA ALA A 55 29.89 -6.30 -0.41
C ALA A 55 31.18 -7.13 -0.54
N LYS A 56 32.35 -6.48 -0.64
CA LYS A 56 33.67 -7.15 -0.66
C LYS A 56 33.99 -7.93 0.63
N LYS A 57 33.21 -7.76 1.71
CA LYS A 57 33.32 -8.61 2.91
C LYS A 57 32.82 -10.05 2.69
N GLY A 58 32.21 -10.35 1.54
CA GLY A 58 31.83 -11.72 1.16
C GLY A 58 30.46 -12.18 1.68
N PHE A 59 29.66 -11.27 2.22
CA PHE A 59 28.31 -11.54 2.70
C PHE A 59 27.26 -10.70 1.95
N PRO A 60 26.02 -11.19 1.82
CA PRO A 60 24.90 -10.36 1.36
C PRO A 60 24.69 -9.15 2.26
N LEU A 61 24.24 -8.04 1.69
CA LEU A 61 23.93 -6.83 2.44
C LEU A 61 22.47 -6.85 2.91
N ALA A 62 22.23 -6.28 4.11
CA ALA A 62 20.89 -6.00 4.60
C ALA A 62 20.67 -4.49 4.69
N TYR A 63 19.49 -4.02 4.27
CA TYR A 63 19.12 -2.62 4.50
C TYR A 63 18.66 -2.44 5.94
N VAL A 64 19.32 -1.57 6.71
CA VAL A 64 19.03 -1.37 8.14
C VAL A 64 18.75 0.12 8.42
N GLY A 65 17.69 0.43 9.18
CA GLY A 65 17.45 1.80 9.67
C GLY A 65 16.44 1.93 10.81
N ASP A 66 16.41 3.08 11.50
CA ASP A 66 15.54 3.26 12.67
C ASP A 66 14.05 3.28 12.26
N VAL A 67 13.72 4.02 11.20
CA VAL A 67 12.38 4.05 10.58
C VAL A 67 12.54 3.95 9.07
N VAL A 68 11.92 2.95 8.44
CA VAL A 68 12.16 2.62 7.02
C VAL A 68 10.88 2.68 6.20
N GLY A 69 10.97 3.31 5.02
CA GLY A 69 9.96 3.22 3.97
C GLY A 69 8.76 4.14 4.14
N THR A 70 8.88 5.24 4.90
CA THR A 70 7.78 6.20 5.05
C THR A 70 7.51 6.97 3.75
N GLY A 71 6.31 7.54 3.64
CA GLY A 71 5.90 8.41 2.54
C GLY A 71 5.22 7.67 1.39
N SER A 72 5.73 7.88 0.18
CA SER A 72 5.12 7.43 -1.08
C SER A 72 5.11 5.91 -1.23
N SER A 73 4.12 5.38 -1.96
CA SER A 73 4.02 3.96 -2.31
C SER A 73 4.92 3.53 -3.48
N ARG A 74 5.86 4.38 -3.91
CA ARG A 74 6.67 4.15 -5.11
C ARG A 74 7.50 2.86 -5.01
N LYS A 75 7.14 1.84 -5.80
CA LYS A 75 7.86 0.55 -5.85
C LYS A 75 9.34 0.70 -6.24
N SER A 76 9.68 1.78 -6.94
CA SER A 76 11.06 2.12 -7.29
C SER A 76 12.00 2.22 -6.09
N ALA A 77 11.51 2.61 -4.90
CA ALA A 77 12.33 2.60 -3.68
C ALA A 77 12.79 1.18 -3.32
N THR A 78 11.88 0.20 -3.33
CA THR A 78 12.21 -1.22 -3.15
C THR A 78 13.07 -1.73 -4.30
N ASN A 79 12.73 -1.42 -5.56
CA ASN A 79 13.52 -1.85 -6.71
C ASN A 79 14.98 -1.40 -6.60
N SER A 80 15.25 -0.15 -6.20
CA SER A 80 16.62 0.35 -6.04
C SER A 80 17.39 -0.37 -4.93
N VAL A 81 16.74 -0.63 -3.78
CA VAL A 81 17.37 -1.38 -2.69
C VAL A 81 17.71 -2.81 -3.15
N LEU A 82 16.74 -3.50 -3.75
CA LEU A 82 16.92 -4.89 -4.21
C LEU A 82 17.87 -4.98 -5.42
N TRP A 83 18.01 -3.92 -6.20
CA TRP A 83 19.02 -3.88 -7.26
C TRP A 83 20.43 -4.07 -6.70
N PHE A 84 20.74 -3.42 -5.57
CA PHE A 84 22.05 -3.51 -4.93
C PHE A 84 22.19 -4.65 -3.92
N MET A 85 21.09 -5.08 -3.29
CA MET A 85 21.11 -5.97 -2.12
C MET A 85 20.29 -7.26 -2.30
N GLY A 86 19.67 -7.45 -3.46
CA GLY A 86 18.90 -8.64 -3.81
C GLY A 86 19.63 -9.55 -4.78
N ASP A 87 18.92 -10.59 -5.21
CA ASP A 87 19.41 -11.65 -6.08
C ASP A 87 18.84 -11.53 -7.50
N ASP A 88 19.61 -11.98 -8.48
CA ASP A 88 19.16 -12.08 -9.87
C ASP A 88 18.02 -13.09 -10.00
N ILE A 89 16.98 -12.72 -10.75
CA ILE A 89 15.87 -13.63 -11.07
C ILE A 89 16.21 -14.34 -12.39
N PRO A 90 16.32 -15.68 -12.42
CA PRO A 90 16.70 -16.41 -13.62
C PRO A 90 15.85 -16.04 -14.84
N PHE A 91 16.51 -15.67 -15.94
CA PHE A 91 15.89 -15.30 -17.21
C PHE A 91 15.00 -14.04 -17.20
N VAL A 92 15.02 -13.26 -16.11
CA VAL A 92 14.31 -11.98 -16.03
C VAL A 92 15.34 -10.85 -15.97
N PRO A 93 15.56 -10.11 -17.07
CA PRO A 93 16.59 -9.08 -17.11
C PRO A 93 16.21 -7.87 -16.27
N ASN A 94 17.23 -7.22 -15.70
CA ASN A 94 17.12 -5.90 -15.06
C ASN A 94 16.09 -5.80 -13.93
N LYS A 95 15.77 -6.93 -13.27
CA LYS A 95 14.93 -7.00 -12.08
C LYS A 95 15.55 -7.99 -11.09
N ARG A 96 15.57 -7.61 -9.82
CA ARG A 96 16.07 -8.45 -8.71
C ARG A 96 14.98 -8.66 -7.66
N GLY A 97 15.08 -9.77 -6.94
CA GLY A 97 14.21 -10.14 -5.83
C GLY A 97 15.03 -10.47 -4.58
N GLY A 98 14.40 -11.06 -3.55
CA GLY A 98 15.13 -11.49 -2.36
C GLY A 98 15.58 -10.32 -1.47
N GLY A 99 16.68 -10.51 -0.74
CA GLY A 99 17.23 -9.51 0.19
C GLY A 99 16.55 -9.45 1.56
N LEU A 100 17.16 -8.71 2.48
CA LEU A 100 16.76 -8.57 3.89
C LEU A 100 16.66 -7.09 4.26
N CYS A 101 15.59 -6.71 4.95
CA CYS A 101 15.41 -5.36 5.47
C CYS A 101 15.05 -5.39 6.95
N LEU A 102 15.87 -4.75 7.78
CA LEU A 102 15.68 -4.63 9.22
C LEU A 102 15.32 -3.19 9.56
N GLY A 103 14.28 -2.99 10.35
CA GLY A 103 13.91 -1.66 10.80
C GLY A 103 13.40 -1.63 12.22
N GLY A 104 13.74 -0.60 12.99
CA GLY A 104 13.05 -0.34 14.28
C GLY A 104 11.55 -0.17 14.07
N LYS A 105 11.19 0.53 12.98
CA LYS A 105 9.85 0.54 12.39
C LYS A 105 9.90 0.51 10.87
N ILE A 106 9.01 -0.27 10.26
CA ILE A 106 8.84 -0.33 8.80
C ILE A 106 7.43 0.12 8.45
N ALA A 107 7.30 1.09 7.54
CA ALA A 107 5.99 1.55 7.10
C ALA A 107 5.23 0.44 6.36
N PRO A 108 3.90 0.30 6.55
CA PRO A 108 3.14 -0.87 6.09
C PRO A 108 3.15 -1.07 4.58
N ILE A 109 3.12 0.01 3.79
CA ILE A 109 3.16 -0.07 2.33
C ILE A 109 4.51 -0.61 1.86
N PHE A 110 5.60 -0.11 2.47
CA PHE A 110 6.95 -0.56 2.15
C PHE A 110 7.18 -2.00 2.58
N PHE A 111 6.71 -2.37 3.78
CA PHE A 111 6.72 -3.76 4.27
C PHE A 111 6.06 -4.71 3.25
N ASN A 112 4.83 -4.41 2.84
CA ASN A 112 4.11 -5.18 1.82
C ASN A 112 4.89 -5.24 0.49
N THR A 113 5.48 -4.12 0.06
CA THR A 113 6.23 -4.08 -1.20
C THR A 113 7.49 -4.94 -1.17
N MET A 114 8.15 -5.03 -0.01
CA MET A 114 9.32 -5.89 0.22
C MET A 114 8.93 -7.37 0.21
N GLU A 115 7.90 -7.79 0.96
CA GLU A 115 7.45 -9.19 0.99
C GLU A 115 6.88 -9.64 -0.38
N ASP A 116 6.18 -8.75 -1.10
CA ASP A 116 5.68 -9.04 -2.45
C ASP A 116 6.82 -9.26 -3.46
N ALA A 117 8.00 -8.68 -3.23
CA ALA A 117 9.19 -8.80 -4.07
C ALA A 117 10.16 -9.92 -3.64
N GLY A 118 9.77 -10.75 -2.66
CA GLY A 118 10.58 -11.88 -2.17
C GLY A 118 11.60 -11.52 -1.11
N ALA A 119 11.64 -10.27 -0.65
CA ALA A 119 12.49 -9.87 0.45
C ALA A 119 11.91 -10.30 1.79
N LEU A 120 12.76 -10.38 2.82
CA LEU A 120 12.35 -10.59 4.21
C LEU A 120 12.40 -9.26 4.98
N PRO A 121 11.27 -8.55 5.16
CA PRO A 121 11.20 -7.40 6.06
C PRO A 121 10.97 -7.82 7.51
N VAL A 122 11.77 -7.30 8.45
CA VAL A 122 11.69 -7.61 9.89
C VAL A 122 11.70 -6.32 10.72
N GLU A 123 10.69 -6.14 11.57
CA GLU A 123 10.74 -5.12 12.61
C GLU A 123 11.53 -5.66 13.82
N VAL A 124 12.65 -5.02 14.14
CA VAL A 124 13.58 -5.45 15.21
C VAL A 124 14.30 -4.24 15.80
N ASP A 125 14.75 -4.32 17.06
CA ASP A 125 15.63 -3.27 17.60
C ASP A 125 16.95 -3.23 16.82
N VAL A 126 17.22 -2.09 16.19
CA VAL A 126 18.42 -1.87 15.37
C VAL A 126 19.47 -1.02 16.07
N SER A 127 19.25 -0.66 17.34
CA SER A 127 20.08 0.31 18.06
C SER A 127 21.54 -0.13 18.24
N ARG A 128 21.77 -1.44 18.17
CA ARG A 128 23.09 -2.11 18.29
C ARG A 128 23.66 -2.58 16.96
N LEU A 129 23.04 -2.23 15.83
CA LEU A 129 23.47 -2.61 14.48
C LEU A 129 24.13 -1.42 13.79
N ASN A 130 25.44 -1.48 13.59
CA ASN A 130 26.22 -0.39 13.01
C ASN A 130 26.64 -0.69 11.56
N MET A 131 27.02 0.36 10.84
CA MET A 131 27.49 0.22 9.46
C MET A 131 28.73 -0.67 9.40
N GLY A 132 28.65 -1.73 8.61
CA GLY A 132 29.75 -2.66 8.38
C GLY A 132 29.81 -3.84 9.36
N ASP A 133 28.93 -3.91 10.36
CA ASP A 133 28.80 -5.10 11.22
C ASP A 133 28.42 -6.33 10.38
N VAL A 134 28.98 -7.49 10.73
CA VAL A 134 28.55 -8.78 10.19
C VAL A 134 27.69 -9.46 11.25
N ILE A 135 26.46 -9.82 10.86
CA ILE A 135 25.46 -10.37 11.77
C ILE A 135 24.90 -11.68 11.21
N ASP A 136 24.50 -12.56 12.11
CA ASP A 136 23.70 -13.73 11.81
C ASP A 136 22.24 -13.46 12.18
N VAL A 137 21.35 -13.62 11.21
CA VAL A 137 19.91 -13.55 11.44
C VAL A 137 19.34 -14.95 11.37
N TYR A 138 18.61 -15.36 12.41
CA TYR A 138 18.00 -16.69 12.51
C TYR A 138 16.47 -16.58 12.43
N PRO A 139 15.85 -16.61 11.23
CA PRO A 139 14.42 -16.33 11.05
C PRO A 139 13.51 -17.25 11.87
N TYR A 140 13.87 -18.52 12.00
CA TYR A 140 13.11 -19.52 12.75
C TYR A 140 13.29 -19.43 14.27
N LYS A 141 14.37 -18.78 14.74
CA LYS A 141 14.62 -18.57 16.18
C LYS A 141 14.18 -17.18 16.64
N GLY A 142 14.03 -16.23 15.72
CA GLY A 142 13.74 -14.83 16.05
C GLY A 142 14.93 -14.11 16.68
N GLU A 143 16.16 -14.43 16.28
CA GLU A 143 17.38 -13.89 16.88
C GLU A 143 18.28 -13.17 15.86
N VAL A 144 18.87 -12.05 16.26
CA VAL A 144 20.00 -11.40 15.57
C VAL A 144 21.22 -11.49 16.46
N ARG A 145 22.33 -12.03 15.94
CA ARG A 145 23.58 -12.22 16.67
C ARG A 145 24.76 -11.58 15.96
N ASN A 146 25.77 -11.17 16.71
CA ASN A 146 27.06 -10.77 16.14
C ASN A 146 27.77 -12.02 15.58
N HIS A 147 28.25 -11.96 14.35
CA HIS A 147 28.85 -13.12 13.68
C HIS A 147 30.18 -13.57 14.31
N GLU A 148 31.01 -12.63 14.78
CA GLU A 148 32.33 -12.94 15.34
C GLU A 148 32.23 -13.44 16.79
N THR A 149 31.34 -12.86 17.60
CA THR A 149 31.26 -13.14 19.04
C THR A 149 30.15 -14.12 19.42
N GLY A 150 29.14 -14.30 18.57
CA GLY A 150 27.92 -15.04 18.88
C GLY A 150 26.97 -14.34 19.86
N GLU A 151 27.29 -13.10 20.27
CA GLU A 151 26.48 -12.31 21.20
C GLU A 151 25.08 -12.05 20.64
N LEU A 152 24.05 -12.23 21.46
CA LEU A 152 22.67 -11.87 21.10
C LEU A 152 22.51 -10.33 21.09
N LEU A 153 22.25 -9.78 19.92
CA LEU A 153 22.09 -8.34 19.71
C LEU A 153 20.64 -7.91 19.90
N ALA A 154 19.70 -8.66 19.32
CA ALA A 154 18.27 -8.39 19.41
C ALA A 154 17.44 -9.66 19.20
N ASN A 155 16.20 -9.65 19.73
CA ASN A 155 15.17 -10.64 19.42
C ASN A 155 14.09 -9.99 18.56
N PHE A 156 13.44 -10.77 17.71
CA PHE A 156 12.32 -10.35 16.88
C PHE A 156 11.27 -11.45 16.71
N GLU A 157 10.08 -11.04 16.29
CA GLU A 157 9.01 -11.93 15.86
C GLU A 157 8.67 -11.59 14.41
N LEU A 158 8.51 -12.61 13.56
CA LEU A 158 7.99 -12.39 12.23
C LEU A 158 6.52 -11.98 12.32
N LYS A 159 6.08 -11.05 11.48
CA LYS A 159 4.68 -10.59 11.44
C LYS A 159 3.71 -11.77 11.26
N THR A 160 4.12 -12.77 10.48
CA THR A 160 3.42 -14.02 10.22
C THR A 160 4.43 -15.10 9.83
N ASP A 161 4.15 -16.35 10.20
CA ASP A 161 4.94 -17.51 9.79
C ASP A 161 4.90 -17.73 8.28
N VAL A 162 3.87 -17.22 7.60
CA VAL A 162 3.71 -17.34 6.14
C VAL A 162 4.82 -16.61 5.39
N LEU A 163 5.48 -15.59 5.98
CA LEU A 163 6.64 -14.91 5.40
C LEU A 163 7.76 -15.89 4.99
N ILE A 164 7.90 -17.00 5.72
CA ILE A 164 8.89 -18.04 5.40
C ILE A 164 8.58 -18.68 4.04
N ASP A 165 7.31 -18.96 3.77
CA ASP A 165 6.87 -19.50 2.48
C ASP A 165 6.94 -18.45 1.37
N GLU A 166 6.69 -17.19 1.70
CA GLU A 166 6.74 -16.07 0.74
C GLU A 166 8.14 -15.88 0.20
N VAL A 167 9.15 -15.80 1.08
CA VAL A 167 10.56 -15.69 0.68
C VAL A 167 10.98 -16.89 -0.17
N ARG A 168 10.62 -18.11 0.26
CA ARG A 168 10.93 -19.34 -0.50
C ARG A 168 10.31 -19.33 -1.90
N ALA A 169 9.10 -18.78 -2.05
CA ALA A 169 8.41 -18.69 -3.33
C ALA A 169 8.92 -17.55 -4.24
N GLY A 170 9.88 -16.74 -3.77
CA GLY A 170 10.35 -15.55 -4.48
C GLY A 170 9.40 -14.36 -4.36
N GLY A 171 8.50 -14.37 -3.36
CA GLY A 171 7.57 -13.30 -3.05
C GLY A 171 6.17 -13.79 -2.66
N ARG A 172 5.43 -12.95 -1.94
CA ARG A 172 4.05 -13.23 -1.57
C ARG A 172 3.14 -13.40 -2.80
N ILE A 173 3.29 -12.58 -3.83
CA ILE A 173 2.48 -12.69 -5.05
C ILE A 173 2.67 -14.05 -5.75
N PRO A 174 3.91 -14.51 -6.07
CA PRO A 174 4.15 -15.86 -6.56
C PRO A 174 3.58 -16.96 -5.66
N LEU A 175 3.71 -16.82 -4.33
CA LEU A 175 3.18 -17.80 -3.38
C LEU A 175 1.66 -17.94 -3.51
N ILE A 176 0.90 -16.85 -3.55
CA ILE A 176 -0.56 -16.90 -3.65
C ILE A 176 -0.98 -17.57 -4.96
N ILE A 177 -0.34 -17.24 -6.08
CA ILE A 177 -0.62 -17.85 -7.38
C ILE A 177 -0.30 -19.35 -7.36
N GLY A 178 0.89 -19.73 -6.90
CA GLY A 178 1.34 -21.13 -6.86
C GLY A 178 0.54 -21.99 -5.89
N ARG A 179 0.19 -21.45 -4.72
CA ARG A 179 -0.69 -22.11 -3.73
C ARG A 179 -2.08 -22.30 -4.31
N GLY A 180 -2.67 -21.28 -4.94
CA GLY A 180 -3.98 -21.36 -5.58
C GLY A 180 -4.04 -22.39 -6.71
N LEU A 181 -2.98 -22.44 -7.55
CA LEU A 181 -2.83 -23.48 -8.57
C LEU A 181 -2.79 -24.88 -7.96
N THR A 182 -2.02 -25.06 -6.88
CA THR A 182 -1.94 -26.33 -6.15
C THR A 182 -3.30 -26.75 -5.59
N THR A 183 -4.05 -25.82 -4.99
CA THR A 183 -5.40 -26.10 -4.46
C THR A 183 -6.33 -26.61 -5.57
N LYS A 184 -6.40 -25.91 -6.71
CA LYS A 184 -7.25 -26.32 -7.84
C LYS A 184 -6.86 -27.69 -8.41
N ALA A 185 -5.57 -27.98 -8.51
CA ALA A 185 -5.09 -29.28 -8.97
C ALA A 185 -5.52 -30.41 -8.02
N ARG A 186 -5.40 -30.19 -6.70
CA ARG A 186 -5.80 -31.18 -5.69
C ARG A 186 -7.31 -31.43 -5.67
N GLU A 187 -8.12 -30.37 -5.78
CA GLU A 187 -9.58 -30.47 -5.89
C GLU A 187 -9.98 -31.30 -7.13
N ALA A 188 -9.40 -31.00 -8.30
CA ALA A 188 -9.66 -31.73 -9.53
C ALA A 188 -9.25 -33.20 -9.46
N LEU A 189 -8.23 -33.53 -8.66
CA LEU A 189 -7.77 -34.89 -8.41
C LEU A 189 -8.50 -35.60 -7.25
N GLY A 190 -9.45 -34.93 -6.57
CA GLY A 190 -10.13 -35.47 -5.40
C GLY A 190 -9.22 -35.71 -4.19
N LEU A 191 -8.12 -34.97 -4.09
CA LEU A 191 -7.15 -35.07 -3.00
C LEU A 191 -7.55 -34.16 -1.82
N PRO A 192 -7.17 -34.50 -0.57
CA PRO A 192 -7.42 -33.65 0.59
C PRO A 192 -6.64 -32.33 0.52
N HIS A 193 -6.96 -31.38 1.41
CA HIS A 193 -6.23 -30.12 1.53
C HIS A 193 -4.71 -30.35 1.72
N SER A 194 -3.88 -29.42 1.23
CA SER A 194 -2.43 -29.55 1.31
C SER A 194 -1.91 -29.19 2.70
N GLU A 195 -0.97 -29.98 3.23
CA GLU A 195 -0.25 -29.68 4.47
C GLU A 195 1.16 -29.10 4.21
N VAL A 196 1.50 -28.86 2.94
CA VAL A 196 2.85 -28.39 2.51
C VAL A 196 3.09 -26.91 2.84
N PHE A 197 2.02 -26.10 2.84
CA PHE A 197 2.09 -24.66 3.05
C PHE A 197 1.73 -24.31 4.49
N ARG A 198 2.45 -23.34 5.06
CA ARG A 198 2.08 -22.73 6.34
C ARG A 198 0.71 -22.08 6.20
N GLN A 199 -0.14 -22.31 7.18
CA GLN A 199 -1.45 -21.68 7.26
C GLN A 199 -1.33 -20.37 8.04
N ALA A 200 -2.24 -19.44 7.74
CA ALA A 200 -2.38 -18.24 8.54
C ALA A 200 -2.77 -18.63 9.98
N LYS A 201 -2.28 -17.88 10.96
CA LYS A 201 -2.63 -18.11 12.37
C LYS A 201 -4.15 -18.03 12.55
N ASP A 202 -4.72 -19.00 13.27
CA ASP A 202 -6.10 -18.91 13.71
C ASP A 202 -6.26 -17.71 14.63
N VAL A 203 -7.31 -16.92 14.40
CA VAL A 203 -7.66 -15.83 15.30
C VAL A 203 -8.63 -16.35 16.34
N ALA A 204 -8.33 -16.10 17.62
CA ALA A 204 -9.14 -16.56 18.74
C ALA A 204 -10.63 -16.21 18.56
N GLU A 205 -11.50 -17.17 18.89
CA GLU A 205 -12.95 -16.96 18.85
C GLU A 205 -13.34 -15.77 19.74
N SER A 206 -14.23 -14.91 19.22
CA SER A 206 -14.69 -13.74 19.96
C SER A 206 -16.15 -13.43 19.67
N SER A 207 -16.93 -13.30 20.75
CA SER A 207 -18.33 -12.87 20.72
C SER A 207 -18.49 -11.34 20.61
N ARG A 208 -17.38 -10.58 20.66
CA ARG A 208 -17.41 -9.11 20.51
C ARG A 208 -17.87 -8.72 19.10
N GLY A 209 -18.42 -7.52 18.93
CA GLY A 209 -18.79 -7.03 17.59
C GLY A 209 -17.60 -6.78 16.68
N PHE A 210 -17.87 -6.45 15.42
CA PHE A 210 -16.88 -5.96 14.46
C PHE A 210 -16.94 -4.42 14.35
N SER A 211 -15.78 -3.80 14.10
CA SER A 211 -15.67 -2.38 13.72
C SER A 211 -16.20 -2.13 12.30
N LEU A 212 -16.19 -0.86 11.85
CA LEU A 212 -16.64 -0.54 10.49
C LEU A 212 -15.70 -1.13 9.44
N ALA A 213 -14.40 -0.91 9.61
CA ALA A 213 -13.39 -1.46 8.70
C ALA A 213 -13.44 -2.99 8.62
N GLN A 214 -13.57 -3.66 9.77
CA GLN A 214 -13.65 -5.12 9.85
C GLN A 214 -14.83 -5.69 9.07
N LYS A 215 -15.98 -4.99 9.07
CA LYS A 215 -17.16 -5.41 8.32
C LYS A 215 -17.06 -5.10 6.84
N MET A 216 -16.46 -3.97 6.46
CA MET A 216 -16.22 -3.67 5.04
C MET A 216 -15.32 -4.73 4.41
N VAL A 217 -14.23 -5.10 5.08
CA VAL A 217 -13.34 -6.19 4.65
C VAL A 217 -14.08 -7.53 4.68
N GLY A 218 -14.81 -7.84 5.75
CA GLY A 218 -15.61 -9.07 5.84
C GLY A 218 -16.60 -9.22 4.69
N ARG A 219 -17.34 -8.16 4.37
CA ARG A 219 -18.28 -8.14 3.25
C ARG A 219 -17.59 -8.43 1.92
N ALA A 220 -16.40 -7.87 1.70
CA ALA A 220 -15.61 -8.14 0.49
C ALA A 220 -15.06 -9.58 0.43
N CYS A 221 -14.99 -10.28 1.56
CA CYS A 221 -14.62 -11.69 1.68
C CYS A 221 -15.83 -12.64 1.78
N GLY A 222 -17.08 -12.13 1.77
CA GLY A 222 -18.29 -12.95 1.93
C GLY A 222 -18.60 -13.39 3.36
N VAL A 223 -18.00 -12.77 4.38
CA VAL A 223 -18.22 -13.08 5.81
C VAL A 223 -18.71 -11.85 6.60
N ALA A 224 -19.16 -12.03 7.84
CA ALA A 224 -19.70 -10.93 8.65
C ALA A 224 -18.67 -9.88 9.09
N GLY A 225 -17.39 -10.26 9.15
CA GLY A 225 -16.28 -9.40 9.52
C GLY A 225 -14.96 -10.17 9.57
N VAL A 226 -13.83 -9.47 9.42
CA VAL A 226 -12.48 -10.04 9.58
C VAL A 226 -11.83 -9.51 10.85
N ARG A 227 -11.23 -10.38 11.65
CA ARG A 227 -10.55 -10.00 12.90
C ARG A 227 -9.10 -9.59 12.63
N PRO A 228 -8.50 -8.71 13.45
CA PRO A 228 -7.09 -8.34 13.32
C PRO A 228 -6.20 -9.59 13.41
N GLY A 229 -5.15 -9.63 12.58
CA GLY A 229 -4.21 -10.75 12.48
C GLY A 229 -4.68 -11.90 11.61
N ALA A 230 -5.94 -11.94 11.17
CA ALA A 230 -6.41 -12.93 10.19
C ALA A 230 -5.92 -12.56 8.79
N TYR A 231 -5.49 -13.56 8.03
CA TYR A 231 -5.29 -13.43 6.60
C TYR A 231 -6.63 -13.47 5.85
N CYS A 232 -6.79 -12.63 4.84
CA CYS A 232 -7.96 -12.64 3.96
C CYS A 232 -7.63 -12.09 2.57
N GLU A 233 -8.52 -12.35 1.61
CA GLU A 233 -8.38 -11.90 0.22
C GLU A 233 -9.64 -11.12 -0.22
N PRO A 234 -9.86 -9.88 0.27
CA PRO A 234 -11.03 -9.09 -0.08
C PRO A 234 -11.13 -8.85 -1.59
N LYS A 235 -12.35 -8.89 -2.12
CA LYS A 235 -12.67 -8.45 -3.48
C LYS A 235 -12.34 -6.97 -3.67
N MET A 236 -11.61 -6.66 -4.74
CA MET A 236 -11.25 -5.30 -5.16
C MET A 236 -12.33 -4.70 -6.06
N THR A 237 -13.04 -3.71 -5.54
CA THR A 237 -14.12 -3.01 -6.27
C THR A 237 -13.61 -1.82 -7.06
N SER A 238 -12.62 -1.09 -6.54
CA SER A 238 -12.02 0.06 -7.23
C SER A 238 -10.51 0.04 -7.05
N VAL A 239 -9.77 0.22 -8.15
CA VAL A 239 -8.31 0.27 -8.17
C VAL A 239 -7.85 1.55 -8.86
N GLY A 240 -7.05 2.36 -8.17
CA GLY A 240 -6.48 3.60 -8.70
C GLY A 240 -5.04 3.45 -9.21
N SER A 241 -4.71 4.12 -10.31
CA SER A 241 -3.35 4.23 -10.86
C SER A 241 -3.09 5.68 -11.31
N GLN A 242 -1.88 6.18 -11.09
CA GLN A 242 -1.43 7.52 -11.48
C GLN A 242 -0.18 7.43 -12.36
N ASP A 243 0.27 8.54 -12.94
CA ASP A 243 1.22 8.60 -14.05
C ASP A 243 2.70 8.45 -13.67
N THR A 244 3.07 8.52 -12.39
CA THR A 244 4.45 8.30 -11.93
C THR A 244 4.70 6.90 -11.35
N THR A 245 3.64 6.16 -11.00
CA THR A 245 3.68 4.74 -10.65
C THR A 245 3.11 3.86 -11.77
N GLY A 246 2.25 4.41 -12.63
CA GLY A 246 1.58 3.74 -13.74
C GLY A 246 2.53 3.02 -14.69
N PRO A 247 3.66 3.61 -15.12
CA PRO A 247 4.64 2.90 -15.94
C PRO A 247 5.21 1.64 -15.26
N MET A 248 5.48 1.68 -13.95
CA MET A 248 5.89 0.48 -13.20
C MET A 248 4.73 -0.52 -13.09
N THR A 249 3.51 -0.06 -12.77
CA THR A 249 2.32 -0.92 -12.69
C THR A 249 2.02 -1.62 -14.02
N ARG A 250 2.22 -0.92 -15.15
CA ARG A 250 2.14 -1.49 -16.50
C ARG A 250 3.13 -2.65 -16.67
N ASP A 251 4.36 -2.48 -16.22
CA ASP A 251 5.39 -3.50 -16.39
C ASP A 251 5.15 -4.70 -15.46
N GLU A 252 4.71 -4.48 -14.21
CA GLU A 252 4.27 -5.56 -13.32
C GLU A 252 3.03 -6.30 -13.89
N LEU A 253 2.11 -5.62 -14.57
CA LEU A 253 0.98 -6.26 -15.26
C LEU A 253 1.41 -7.13 -16.44
N LYS A 254 2.49 -6.76 -17.13
CA LYS A 254 3.07 -7.59 -18.21
C LYS A 254 3.70 -8.85 -17.62
N ASP A 255 4.44 -8.72 -16.53
CA ASP A 255 5.07 -9.85 -15.83
C ASP A 255 4.04 -10.85 -15.30
N LEU A 256 2.86 -10.35 -14.87
CA LEU A 256 1.71 -11.17 -14.48
C LEU A 256 0.88 -11.71 -15.66
N ALA A 257 1.31 -11.49 -16.90
CA ALA A 257 0.58 -11.87 -18.11
C ALA A 257 -0.87 -11.36 -18.16
N CYS A 258 -1.14 -10.18 -17.58
CA CYS A 258 -2.48 -9.62 -17.50
C CYS A 258 -2.94 -9.07 -18.87
N LEU A 259 -3.94 -9.72 -19.46
CA LEU A 259 -4.58 -9.31 -20.71
C LEU A 259 -5.93 -8.60 -20.50
N GLY A 260 -6.48 -8.64 -19.29
CA GLY A 260 -7.73 -7.96 -18.92
C GLY A 260 -7.87 -7.88 -17.41
N PHE A 261 -8.52 -6.83 -16.91
CA PHE A 261 -8.72 -6.65 -15.49
C PHE A 261 -9.93 -7.44 -14.99
N SER A 262 -9.76 -8.09 -13.84
CA SER A 262 -10.87 -8.75 -13.11
C SER A 262 -11.44 -7.86 -12.00
N ALA A 263 -10.68 -6.85 -11.53
CA ALA A 263 -11.21 -5.83 -10.64
C ALA A 263 -12.37 -5.08 -11.30
N ASP A 264 -13.38 -4.69 -10.51
CA ASP A 264 -14.61 -4.15 -11.08
C ASP A 264 -14.40 -2.79 -11.78
N LEU A 265 -13.53 -1.95 -11.23
CA LEU A 265 -13.09 -0.70 -11.86
C LEU A 265 -11.59 -0.51 -11.64
N VAL A 266 -10.86 -0.24 -12.72
CA VAL A 266 -9.46 0.23 -12.70
C VAL A 266 -9.43 1.59 -13.37
N MET A 267 -8.86 2.61 -12.73
CA MET A 267 -8.79 3.97 -13.25
C MET A 267 -7.33 4.46 -13.31
N GLN A 268 -6.93 5.05 -14.44
CA GLN A 268 -5.63 5.70 -14.65
C GLN A 268 -5.78 7.22 -14.77
N SER A 269 -4.96 7.98 -14.06
CA SER A 269 -4.86 9.45 -14.18
C SER A 269 -3.54 9.93 -14.79
N PHE A 270 -3.49 11.21 -15.18
CA PHE A 270 -2.28 11.91 -15.65
C PHE A 270 -2.14 13.25 -14.92
N CYS A 271 -1.79 13.20 -13.63
CA CYS A 271 -1.87 14.36 -12.75
C CYS A 271 -0.52 14.85 -12.21
N HIS A 272 0.50 14.01 -12.17
CA HIS A 272 1.82 14.36 -11.61
C HIS A 272 2.78 14.90 -12.68
N THR A 273 2.57 14.57 -13.95
CA THR A 273 3.49 14.87 -15.06
C THR A 273 2.86 15.81 -16.12
N ALA A 274 1.59 16.19 -15.97
CA ALA A 274 0.85 16.93 -16.99
C ALA A 274 1.24 18.41 -17.11
N ALA A 275 1.66 19.07 -16.02
CA ALA A 275 1.92 20.51 -16.04
C ALA A 275 3.18 20.88 -16.84
N TYR A 276 4.25 20.09 -16.70
CA TYR A 276 5.55 20.33 -17.32
C TYR A 276 6.16 19.01 -17.83
N PRO A 277 5.58 18.39 -18.87
CA PRO A 277 5.96 17.05 -19.29
C PRO A 277 7.37 17.05 -19.91
N LYS A 278 8.22 16.13 -19.47
CA LYS A 278 9.44 15.76 -20.20
C LYS A 278 9.08 14.93 -21.44
N PRO A 279 9.97 14.78 -22.44
CA PRO A 279 9.69 13.95 -23.62
C PRO A 279 9.24 12.50 -23.31
N VAL A 280 9.78 11.91 -22.25
CA VAL A 280 9.38 10.57 -21.77
C VAL A 280 7.99 10.57 -21.12
N ASP A 281 7.59 11.67 -20.48
CA ASP A 281 6.25 11.83 -19.92
C ASP A 281 5.22 11.93 -21.05
N VAL A 282 5.53 12.67 -22.12
CA VAL A 282 4.70 12.73 -23.35
C VAL A 282 4.50 11.33 -23.95
N THR A 283 5.57 10.52 -24.00
CA THR A 283 5.46 9.12 -24.45
C THR A 283 4.53 8.31 -23.54
N THR A 284 4.58 8.53 -22.23
CA THR A 284 3.67 7.91 -21.26
C THR A 284 2.23 8.35 -21.50
N HIS A 285 1.99 9.63 -21.78
CA HIS A 285 0.65 10.19 -22.07
C HIS A 285 0.04 9.58 -23.33
N HIS A 286 0.85 9.20 -24.32
CA HIS A 286 0.37 8.58 -25.55
C HIS A 286 0.20 7.06 -25.47
N THR A 287 0.92 6.36 -24.60
CA THR A 287 0.96 4.88 -24.60
C THR A 287 0.22 4.24 -23.44
N LEU A 288 0.21 4.88 -22.27
CA LEU A 288 -0.43 4.33 -21.07
C LEU A 288 -1.97 4.28 -21.15
N PRO A 289 -2.68 5.25 -21.76
CA PRO A 289 -4.13 5.16 -21.91
C PRO A 289 -4.59 3.88 -22.61
N ASP A 290 -4.03 3.59 -23.79
CA ASP A 290 -4.40 2.42 -24.58
C ASP A 290 -4.09 1.12 -23.85
N PHE A 291 -2.96 1.06 -23.13
CA PHE A 291 -2.61 -0.11 -22.33
C PHE A 291 -3.67 -0.43 -21.27
N ILE A 292 -4.22 0.60 -20.63
CA ILE A 292 -5.25 0.48 -19.58
C ILE A 292 -6.63 0.19 -20.20
N MET A 293 -7.02 0.92 -21.25
CA MET A 293 -8.33 0.76 -21.89
C MET A 293 -8.49 -0.61 -22.55
N ASN A 294 -7.44 -1.13 -23.20
CA ASN A 294 -7.48 -2.47 -23.80
C ASN A 294 -7.64 -3.61 -22.79
N ARG A 295 -7.52 -3.31 -21.48
CA ARG A 295 -7.76 -4.24 -20.37
C ARG A 295 -9.08 -3.99 -19.65
N GLY A 296 -9.94 -3.11 -20.16
CA GLY A 296 -11.22 -2.74 -19.56
C GLY A 296 -11.14 -1.63 -18.50
N GLY A 297 -10.00 -0.93 -18.40
CA GLY A 297 -9.81 0.17 -17.47
C GLY A 297 -10.26 1.53 -18.02
N VAL A 298 -10.60 2.45 -17.12
CA VAL A 298 -10.92 3.84 -17.44
C VAL A 298 -9.63 4.66 -17.46
N SER A 299 -9.40 5.42 -18.53
CA SER A 299 -8.29 6.37 -18.61
C SER A 299 -8.81 7.80 -18.61
N LEU A 300 -8.26 8.62 -17.71
CA LEU A 300 -8.36 10.08 -17.78
C LEU A 300 -7.33 10.61 -18.79
N ARG A 301 -7.31 11.94 -18.96
CA ARG A 301 -6.46 12.68 -19.88
C ARG A 301 -5.53 13.65 -19.11
N PRO A 302 -4.34 13.98 -19.65
CA PRO A 302 -3.53 15.06 -19.12
C PRO A 302 -4.33 16.37 -19.06
N GLY A 303 -4.37 17.00 -17.89
CA GLY A 303 -5.15 18.24 -17.66
C GLY A 303 -6.46 18.03 -16.87
N ASP A 304 -6.96 16.80 -16.73
CA ASP A 304 -8.19 16.52 -15.99
C ASP A 304 -8.04 16.77 -14.47
N GLY A 305 -6.82 16.65 -13.95
CA GLY A 305 -6.48 16.93 -12.56
C GLY A 305 -6.23 15.70 -11.70
N VAL A 306 -6.18 15.91 -10.38
CA VAL A 306 -5.68 14.95 -9.38
C VAL A 306 -6.48 13.64 -9.36
N ILE A 307 -5.77 12.51 -9.35
CA ILE A 307 -6.33 11.14 -9.31
C ILE A 307 -7.52 11.00 -8.35
N HIS A 308 -7.35 11.40 -7.09
CA HIS A 308 -8.34 11.13 -6.04
C HIS A 308 -9.60 11.98 -6.20
N SER A 309 -9.51 13.16 -6.80
CA SER A 309 -10.68 14.00 -7.15
C SER A 309 -11.61 13.33 -8.15
N TRP A 310 -11.07 12.42 -8.98
CA TRP A 310 -11.83 11.64 -9.96
C TRP A 310 -12.18 10.25 -9.42
N LEU A 311 -11.20 9.53 -8.87
CA LEU A 311 -11.39 8.18 -8.34
C LEU A 311 -12.45 8.14 -7.25
N ASN A 312 -12.47 9.13 -6.34
CA ASN A 312 -13.46 9.20 -5.26
C ASN A 312 -14.89 9.31 -5.80
N ARG A 313 -15.07 9.94 -6.97
CA ARG A 313 -16.36 10.04 -7.65
C ARG A 313 -16.79 8.75 -8.36
N MET A 314 -15.93 7.73 -8.40
CA MET A 314 -16.20 6.42 -9.01
C MET A 314 -16.39 5.31 -7.97
N LEU A 315 -16.41 5.63 -6.68
CA LEU A 315 -16.49 4.66 -5.61
C LEU A 315 -17.93 4.17 -5.37
N LEU A 316 -18.03 2.96 -4.80
CA LEU A 316 -19.27 2.43 -4.25
C LEU A 316 -19.14 2.35 -2.72
N PRO A 317 -20.14 2.82 -1.94
CA PRO A 317 -20.06 2.78 -0.49
C PRO A 317 -19.88 1.35 0.06
N ASP A 318 -19.19 1.25 1.20
CA ASP A 318 -18.91 -0.01 1.93
C ASP A 318 -18.14 -1.09 1.15
N THR A 319 -17.47 -0.71 0.06
CA THR A 319 -16.63 -1.60 -0.73
C THR A 319 -15.14 -1.38 -0.43
N VAL A 320 -14.33 -2.36 -0.82
CA VAL A 320 -12.87 -2.36 -0.60
C VAL A 320 -12.14 -2.09 -1.92
N GLY A 321 -11.04 -1.37 -1.86
CA GLY A 321 -10.15 -1.18 -3.00
C GLY A 321 -8.69 -0.92 -2.63
N THR A 322 -7.91 -0.55 -3.64
CA THR A 322 -6.49 -0.22 -3.50
C THR A 322 -6.07 0.82 -4.55
N GLY A 323 -4.82 1.24 -4.52
CA GLY A 323 -4.26 2.07 -5.57
C GLY A 323 -2.75 2.24 -5.47
N GLY A 324 -2.13 2.50 -6.61
CA GLY A 324 -0.69 2.77 -6.78
C GLY A 324 -0.28 4.15 -6.31
N ASP A 325 -0.88 4.62 -5.22
CA ASP A 325 -0.65 5.94 -4.64
C ASP A 325 -0.99 5.90 -3.14
N SER A 326 -0.08 6.37 -2.28
CA SER A 326 -0.22 6.31 -0.83
C SER A 326 -1.39 7.13 -0.28
N HIS A 327 -1.94 8.07 -1.07
CA HIS A 327 -3.10 8.89 -0.73
C HIS A 327 -4.41 8.31 -1.29
N THR A 328 -4.39 7.06 -1.80
CA THR A 328 -5.61 6.32 -2.12
C THR A 328 -6.35 5.96 -0.82
N ARG A 329 -7.12 6.91 -0.28
CA ARG A 329 -7.79 6.83 1.03
C ARG A 329 -9.28 7.12 0.89
N PHE A 330 -10.05 6.10 0.51
CA PHE A 330 -11.45 6.27 0.13
C PHE A 330 -12.29 6.95 1.22
N PRO A 331 -13.03 8.03 0.88
CA PRO A 331 -13.92 8.69 1.83
C PRO A 331 -15.24 7.91 2.07
N ILE A 332 -15.56 6.96 1.17
CA ILE A 332 -16.68 6.01 1.29
C ILE A 332 -16.17 4.60 0.98
N GLY A 333 -16.36 3.66 1.91
CA GLY A 333 -15.68 2.36 1.86
C GLY A 333 -14.32 2.39 2.57
N ILE A 334 -13.39 1.54 2.13
CA ILE A 334 -12.02 1.49 2.64
C ILE A 334 -11.03 1.10 1.54
N SER A 335 -9.84 1.68 1.57
CA SER A 335 -8.75 1.32 0.68
C SER A 335 -7.45 1.07 1.44
N PHE A 336 -6.66 0.14 0.91
CA PHE A 336 -5.30 -0.15 1.36
C PHE A 336 -4.33 0.11 0.22
N PRO A 337 -3.63 1.26 0.19
CA PRO A 337 -2.64 1.57 -0.83
C PRO A 337 -1.51 0.55 -0.88
N ALA A 338 -0.93 0.38 -2.06
CA ALA A 338 0.15 -0.56 -2.25
C ALA A 338 1.15 -0.11 -3.32
N GLY A 339 2.29 -0.80 -3.37
CA GLY A 339 3.24 -0.67 -4.47
C GLY A 339 2.70 -1.28 -5.77
N SER A 340 3.31 -0.92 -6.90
CA SER A 340 2.87 -1.32 -8.24
C SER A 340 2.66 -2.83 -8.45
N GLY A 341 3.43 -3.69 -7.78
CA GLY A 341 3.28 -5.16 -7.91
C GLY A 341 1.94 -5.65 -7.38
N LEU A 342 1.58 -5.25 -6.15
CA LEU A 342 0.31 -5.64 -5.55
C LEU A 342 -0.88 -4.99 -6.25
N VAL A 343 -0.73 -3.76 -6.73
CA VAL A 343 -1.76 -3.07 -7.53
C VAL A 343 -2.00 -3.80 -8.85
N ALA A 344 -0.94 -4.26 -9.51
CA ALA A 344 -1.04 -5.07 -10.73
C ALA A 344 -1.78 -6.39 -10.44
N PHE A 345 -1.40 -7.10 -9.37
CA PHE A 345 -2.09 -8.32 -8.93
C PHE A 345 -3.58 -8.07 -8.64
N ALA A 346 -3.89 -7.01 -7.88
CA ALA A 346 -5.25 -6.64 -7.52
C ALA A 346 -6.11 -6.31 -8.75
N ALA A 347 -5.57 -5.56 -9.70
CA ALA A 347 -6.25 -5.25 -10.95
C ALA A 347 -6.49 -6.50 -11.80
N ALA A 348 -5.49 -7.38 -11.93
CA ALA A 348 -5.55 -8.58 -12.75
C ALA A 348 -6.51 -9.64 -12.20
N THR A 349 -6.49 -9.88 -10.88
CA THR A 349 -7.22 -10.99 -10.24
C THR A 349 -8.54 -10.55 -9.58
N GLY A 350 -8.71 -9.25 -9.30
CA GLY A 350 -9.89 -8.72 -8.63
C GLY A 350 -9.93 -8.99 -7.12
N VAL A 351 -8.84 -9.49 -6.53
CA VAL A 351 -8.67 -9.71 -5.08
C VAL A 351 -7.31 -9.20 -4.61
N MET A 352 -7.11 -8.99 -3.32
CA MET A 352 -5.83 -8.52 -2.77
C MET A 352 -5.51 -9.25 -1.46
N PRO A 353 -4.32 -9.85 -1.29
CA PRO A 353 -3.91 -10.43 -0.03
C PRO A 353 -3.82 -9.35 1.06
N LEU A 354 -4.36 -9.66 2.25
CA LEU A 354 -4.38 -8.75 3.38
C LEU A 354 -4.29 -9.52 4.70
N ASP A 355 -3.20 -9.30 5.44
CA ASP A 355 -3.19 -9.55 6.88
C ASP A 355 -3.94 -8.41 7.56
N MET A 356 -5.13 -8.71 8.10
CA MET A 356 -6.02 -7.68 8.62
C MET A 356 -5.36 -6.89 9.75
N PRO A 357 -5.14 -5.57 9.60
CA PRO A 357 -4.49 -4.80 10.65
C PRO A 357 -5.40 -4.57 11.86
N GLU A 358 -4.79 -4.23 13.00
CA GLU A 358 -5.53 -3.67 14.14
C GLU A 358 -6.07 -2.27 13.81
N SER A 359 -7.06 -1.80 14.58
CA SER A 359 -7.67 -0.48 14.41
C SER A 359 -7.33 0.48 15.55
N VAL A 360 -7.32 1.79 15.25
CA VAL A 360 -7.27 2.90 16.20
C VAL A 360 -8.50 3.78 15.99
N LEU A 361 -9.33 3.92 17.03
CA LEU A 361 -10.50 4.79 17.00
C LEU A 361 -10.15 6.23 17.38
N VAL A 362 -10.50 7.17 16.51
CA VAL A 362 -10.49 8.62 16.78
C VAL A 362 -11.93 9.13 16.72
N ARG A 363 -12.43 9.68 17.83
CA ARG A 363 -13.79 10.20 17.93
C ARG A 363 -13.79 11.68 18.31
N PHE A 364 -14.25 12.52 17.39
CA PHE A 364 -14.50 13.94 17.67
C PHE A 364 -15.81 14.10 18.47
N LYS A 365 -15.85 15.13 19.34
CA LYS A 365 -17.04 15.51 20.10
C LYS A 365 -17.07 17.03 20.29
N GLY A 366 -18.27 17.61 20.34
CA GLY A 366 -18.48 19.05 20.50
C GLY A 366 -18.79 19.76 19.19
N LYS A 367 -18.64 21.08 19.17
CA LYS A 367 -18.89 21.95 18.01
C LYS A 367 -17.59 22.68 17.62
N MET A 368 -17.30 22.76 16.32
CA MET A 368 -16.17 23.55 15.82
C MET A 368 -16.29 25.00 16.27
N GLN A 369 -15.20 25.56 16.77
CA GLN A 369 -15.13 26.95 17.23
C GLN A 369 -15.02 27.92 16.04
N PRO A 370 -15.35 29.22 16.22
CA PRO A 370 -15.17 30.22 15.17
C PRO A 370 -13.71 30.23 14.65
N GLY A 371 -13.56 30.24 13.32
CA GLY A 371 -12.25 30.24 12.65
C GLY A 371 -11.55 28.88 12.55
N ILE A 372 -12.07 27.84 13.22
CA ILE A 372 -11.53 26.47 13.09
C ILE A 372 -12.09 25.80 11.83
N THR A 373 -11.18 25.24 11.04
CA THR A 373 -11.47 24.52 9.80
C THR A 373 -11.38 23.00 10.00
N LEU A 374 -11.83 22.24 9.01
CA LEU A 374 -11.66 20.79 9.02
C LEU A 374 -10.18 20.37 8.98
N ARG A 375 -9.34 21.16 8.30
CA ARG A 375 -7.91 20.93 8.25
C ARG A 375 -7.24 21.08 9.62
N ASP A 376 -7.75 21.94 10.49
CA ASP A 376 -7.29 22.02 11.88
C ASP A 376 -7.61 20.74 12.65
N LEU A 377 -8.76 20.11 12.39
CA LEU A 377 -9.14 18.82 12.98
C LEU A 377 -8.22 17.69 12.49
N VAL A 378 -7.81 17.71 11.21
CA VAL A 378 -6.80 16.79 10.67
C VAL A 378 -5.51 16.89 11.48
N HIS A 379 -4.99 18.11 11.69
CA HIS A 379 -3.75 18.33 12.45
C HIS A 379 -3.94 18.15 13.97
N ALA A 380 -5.16 18.22 14.49
CA ALA A 380 -5.44 17.92 15.88
C ALA A 380 -5.18 16.45 16.23
N ILE A 381 -5.37 15.51 15.28
CA ILE A 381 -5.11 14.08 15.52
C ILE A 381 -3.65 13.83 15.97
N PRO A 382 -2.61 14.21 15.20
CA PRO A 382 -1.23 14.03 15.65
C PRO A 382 -0.91 14.91 16.88
N LEU A 383 -1.44 16.13 16.97
CA LEU A 383 -1.23 17.00 18.13
C LEU A 383 -1.66 16.32 19.44
N TYR A 384 -2.86 15.75 19.48
CA TYR A 384 -3.37 15.08 20.68
C TYR A 384 -2.70 13.72 20.92
N ALA A 385 -2.30 13.00 19.88
CA ALA A 385 -1.50 11.78 20.05
C ALA A 385 -0.14 12.08 20.69
N ILE A 386 0.51 13.19 20.32
CA ILE A 386 1.75 13.66 20.94
C ILE A 386 1.51 14.04 22.40
N LYS A 387 0.47 14.84 22.68
CA LYS A 387 0.11 15.23 24.06
C LYS A 387 -0.16 14.02 24.96
N GLN A 388 -0.65 12.91 24.41
CA GLN A 388 -0.92 11.67 25.14
C GLN A 388 0.27 10.69 25.16
N GLY A 389 1.41 11.03 24.55
CA GLY A 389 2.59 10.15 24.49
C GLY A 389 2.44 8.94 23.55
N LEU A 390 1.43 8.94 22.67
CA LEU A 390 1.14 7.87 21.71
C LEU A 390 1.86 8.07 20.35
N LEU A 391 2.41 9.26 20.13
CA LEU A 391 3.17 9.64 18.94
C LEU A 391 4.38 10.47 19.37
N THR A 392 5.57 10.19 18.83
CA THR A 392 6.78 11.00 19.02
C THR A 392 7.23 11.64 17.71
N VAL A 393 7.90 12.79 17.82
CA VAL A 393 8.53 13.48 16.68
C VAL A 393 9.91 12.87 16.38
N GLU A 394 10.65 12.51 17.41
CA GLU A 394 11.97 11.86 17.34
C GLU A 394 11.93 10.58 16.48
N LYS A 395 12.97 10.38 15.66
CA LYS A 395 13.06 9.27 14.71
C LYS A 395 13.60 8.01 15.37
N LYS A 396 14.65 8.15 16.19
CA LYS A 396 15.22 7.03 16.94
C LYS A 396 14.21 6.56 17.99
N GLY A 397 13.86 5.27 17.95
CA GLY A 397 12.86 4.70 18.87
C GLY A 397 11.44 5.30 18.70
N LYS A 398 11.08 5.73 17.49
CA LYS A 398 9.81 6.42 17.20
C LYS A 398 8.59 5.64 17.69
N LYS A 399 7.77 6.26 18.53
CA LYS A 399 6.43 5.78 18.90
C LYS A 399 5.43 6.33 17.91
N ASN A 400 4.59 5.47 17.34
CA ASN A 400 3.48 5.88 16.48
C ASN A 400 2.34 4.87 16.58
N ILE A 401 1.33 5.18 17.39
CA ILE A 401 0.15 4.33 17.59
C ILE A 401 -0.60 4.00 16.29
N PHE A 402 -0.49 4.84 15.27
CA PHE A 402 -1.20 4.67 14.00
C PHE A 402 -0.45 3.77 13.00
N SER A 403 0.86 3.58 13.19
CA SER A 403 1.72 2.90 12.22
C SER A 403 1.26 1.47 11.97
N GLY A 404 0.95 1.14 10.72
CA GLY A 404 0.52 -0.21 10.34
C GLY A 404 -0.89 -0.59 10.77
N ARG A 405 -1.68 0.35 11.34
CA ARG A 405 -3.06 0.12 11.78
C ARG A 405 -4.08 0.78 10.86
N ILE A 406 -5.35 0.43 11.00
CA ILE A 406 -6.47 1.15 10.38
C ILE A 406 -6.87 2.32 11.28
N LEU A 407 -6.94 3.53 10.72
CA LEU A 407 -7.50 4.70 11.41
C LEU A 407 -9.02 4.74 11.21
N GLU A 408 -9.81 4.60 12.27
CA GLU A 408 -11.27 4.69 12.21
C GLU A 408 -11.75 6.00 12.85
N ILE A 409 -12.47 6.82 12.09
CA ILE A 409 -12.89 8.17 12.50
C ILE A 409 -14.40 8.25 12.72
N GLU A 410 -14.81 8.83 13.85
CA GLU A 410 -16.21 9.07 14.20
C GLU A 410 -16.44 10.50 14.74
N GLY A 411 -17.72 10.92 14.78
CA GLY A 411 -18.15 12.15 15.46
C GLY A 411 -18.44 13.34 14.54
N LEU A 412 -18.26 13.17 13.23
CA LEU A 412 -18.54 14.20 12.20
C LEU A 412 -19.37 13.60 11.05
N PRO A 413 -20.56 13.02 11.34
CA PRO A 413 -21.25 12.18 10.36
C PRO A 413 -21.88 12.95 9.20
N ASP A 414 -22.06 14.27 9.32
CA ASP A 414 -22.75 15.11 8.33
C ASP A 414 -21.79 15.85 7.38
N LEU A 415 -20.49 15.52 7.40
CA LEU A 415 -19.53 16.06 6.43
C LEU A 415 -19.91 15.66 5.01
N LYS A 416 -19.69 16.56 4.05
CA LYS A 416 -19.70 16.20 2.62
C LYS A 416 -18.60 15.17 2.35
N VAL A 417 -18.76 14.35 1.31
CA VAL A 417 -17.81 13.26 1.03
C VAL A 417 -16.41 13.81 0.69
N GLU A 418 -16.33 14.95 0.03
CA GLU A 418 -15.06 15.62 -0.25
C GLU A 418 -14.39 16.17 1.01
N GLN A 419 -15.18 16.63 2.00
CA GLN A 419 -14.67 17.06 3.30
C GLN A 419 -14.17 15.85 4.09
N ALA A 420 -14.92 14.74 4.09
CA ALA A 420 -14.49 13.50 4.70
C ALA A 420 -13.15 13.01 4.14
N PHE A 421 -12.89 13.26 2.84
CA PHE A 421 -11.61 12.95 2.22
C PHE A 421 -10.44 13.71 2.86
N GLU A 422 -10.59 14.96 3.33
CA GLU A 422 -9.50 15.66 4.02
C GLU A 422 -8.95 14.89 5.24
N LEU A 423 -9.83 14.17 5.95
CA LEU A 423 -9.47 13.33 7.09
C LEU A 423 -8.92 11.98 6.68
N THR A 424 -9.53 11.31 5.68
CA THR A 424 -9.06 10.00 5.24
C THR A 424 -7.73 10.12 4.50
N ASP A 425 -7.55 11.13 3.67
CA ASP A 425 -6.33 11.43 2.90
C ASP A 425 -5.11 11.55 3.82
N ALA A 426 -5.21 12.38 4.85
CA ALA A 426 -4.14 12.61 5.82
C ALA A 426 -3.77 11.40 6.70
N SER A 427 -4.55 10.31 6.65
CA SER A 427 -4.19 9.05 7.33
C SER A 427 -2.91 8.43 6.77
N ALA A 428 -2.57 8.71 5.51
CA ALA A 428 -1.29 8.32 4.92
C ALA A 428 -0.11 8.79 5.79
N GLU A 429 -0.21 10.02 6.32
CA GLU A 429 0.90 10.66 6.99
C GLU A 429 1.02 10.21 8.45
N ARG A 430 0.03 9.45 8.92
CA ARG A 430 0.07 8.68 10.16
C ARG A 430 0.73 7.31 9.99
N SER A 431 1.14 6.97 8.77
CA SER A 431 1.58 5.61 8.39
C SER A 431 0.50 4.55 8.64
N ALA A 432 -0.77 4.95 8.55
CA ALA A 432 -1.89 4.03 8.66
C ALA A 432 -1.96 3.14 7.41
N ALA A 433 -2.29 1.87 7.61
CA ALA A 433 -2.48 0.91 6.52
C ALA A 433 -3.73 1.27 5.68
N GLY A 434 -4.79 1.74 6.35
CA GLY A 434 -6.05 2.17 5.74
C GLY A 434 -6.79 3.15 6.66
N CYS A 435 -7.87 3.72 6.16
CA CYS A 435 -8.72 4.62 6.94
C CYS A 435 -10.19 4.41 6.61
N THR A 436 -11.06 4.63 7.59
CA THR A 436 -12.50 4.71 7.38
C THR A 436 -13.06 5.83 8.25
N ILE A 437 -14.13 6.47 7.78
CA ILE A 437 -14.84 7.52 8.50
C ILE A 437 -16.33 7.21 8.48
N LYS A 438 -16.98 7.32 9.64
CA LYS A 438 -18.41 7.08 9.76
C LYS A 438 -19.18 8.33 9.31
N LEU A 439 -19.90 8.21 8.19
CA LEU A 439 -20.81 9.23 7.66
C LEU A 439 -22.28 8.77 7.74
N ASN A 440 -23.18 9.76 7.75
CA ASN A 440 -24.59 9.54 7.51
C ASN A 440 -24.84 9.28 6.01
N LYS A 441 -26.04 8.80 5.67
CA LYS A 441 -26.38 8.44 4.28
C LYS A 441 -26.62 9.65 3.39
N GLU A 442 -27.05 10.76 3.96
CA GLU A 442 -27.50 11.96 3.23
C GLU A 442 -26.36 12.57 2.39
N PRO A 443 -25.14 12.80 2.93
CA PRO A 443 -24.01 13.26 2.13
C PRO A 443 -23.60 12.27 1.02
N ILE A 444 -23.77 10.97 1.26
CA ILE A 444 -23.41 9.93 0.29
C ILE A 444 -24.41 9.91 -0.88
N ILE A 445 -25.71 10.02 -0.59
CA ILE A 445 -26.77 10.09 -1.60
C ILE A 445 -26.56 11.30 -2.52
N GLU A 446 -26.30 12.47 -1.94
CA GLU A 446 -26.00 13.69 -2.69
C GLU A 446 -24.79 13.50 -3.61
N TYR A 447 -23.70 12.96 -3.07
CA TYR A 447 -22.46 12.73 -3.81
C TYR A 447 -22.65 11.75 -4.97
N LEU A 448 -23.28 10.59 -4.73
CA LEU A 448 -23.52 9.60 -5.79
C LEU A 448 -24.46 10.11 -6.88
N THR A 449 -25.47 10.92 -6.52
CA THR A 449 -26.38 11.53 -7.50
C THR A 449 -25.61 12.44 -8.45
N SER A 450 -24.71 13.27 -7.92
CA SER A 450 -23.81 14.11 -8.73
C SER A 450 -22.87 13.26 -9.59
N ASN A 451 -22.28 12.22 -9.01
CA ASN A 451 -21.30 11.36 -9.68
C ASN A 451 -21.90 10.58 -10.86
N ILE A 452 -23.15 10.11 -10.75
CA ILE A 452 -23.85 9.44 -11.87
C ILE A 452 -23.92 10.37 -13.09
N VAL A 453 -24.21 11.66 -12.88
CA VAL A 453 -24.24 12.65 -13.96
C VAL A 453 -22.85 12.85 -14.55
N LEU A 454 -21.82 12.97 -13.70
CA LEU A 454 -20.43 13.08 -14.15
C LEU A 454 -20.01 11.89 -15.01
N LEU A 455 -20.27 10.65 -14.58
CA LEU A 455 -19.87 9.46 -15.33
C LEU A 455 -20.64 9.34 -16.67
N LYS A 456 -21.92 9.76 -16.71
CA LYS A 456 -22.68 9.87 -17.96
C LYS A 456 -22.10 10.92 -18.90
N TRP A 457 -21.66 12.06 -18.36
CA TRP A 457 -20.95 13.09 -19.11
C TRP A 457 -19.61 12.57 -19.65
N MET A 458 -18.82 11.85 -18.84
CA MET A 458 -17.56 11.24 -19.31
C MET A 458 -17.79 10.30 -20.51
N ILE A 459 -18.87 9.52 -20.50
CA ILE A 459 -19.23 8.68 -21.65
C ILE A 459 -19.53 9.55 -22.89
N ALA A 460 -20.26 10.66 -22.72
CA ALA A 460 -20.58 11.58 -23.81
C ALA A 460 -19.33 12.27 -24.39
N GLU A 461 -18.35 12.59 -23.54
CA GLU A 461 -17.06 13.18 -23.92
C GLU A 461 -16.03 12.17 -24.46
N GLY A 462 -16.42 10.89 -24.60
CA GLY A 462 -15.57 9.85 -25.16
C GLY A 462 -14.41 9.43 -24.26
N TYR A 463 -14.61 9.40 -22.94
CA TYR A 463 -13.64 8.80 -22.03
C TYR A 463 -13.54 7.27 -22.19
N GLY A 464 -12.37 6.73 -21.85
CA GLY A 464 -12.01 5.34 -22.06
C GLY A 464 -12.86 4.29 -21.32
N ASP A 465 -13.10 3.18 -22.00
CA ASP A 465 -13.92 2.03 -21.60
C ASP A 465 -15.34 2.37 -21.10
N ARG A 466 -16.22 2.63 -22.07
CA ARG A 466 -17.65 2.92 -21.83
C ARG A 466 -18.36 1.85 -20.99
N ARG A 467 -18.04 0.56 -21.18
CA ARG A 467 -18.72 -0.55 -20.49
C ARG A 467 -18.45 -0.52 -18.99
N THR A 468 -17.22 -0.24 -18.58
CA THR A 468 -16.85 -0.09 -17.17
C THR A 468 -17.52 1.13 -16.53
N LEU A 469 -17.61 2.26 -17.25
CA LEU A 469 -18.36 3.43 -16.77
C LEU A 469 -19.86 3.13 -16.60
N GLU A 470 -20.49 2.48 -17.59
CA GLU A 470 -21.91 2.08 -17.54
C GLU A 470 -22.19 1.12 -16.38
N ARG A 471 -21.35 0.11 -16.18
CA ARG A 471 -21.45 -0.82 -15.05
C ARG A 471 -21.32 -0.11 -13.70
N ARG A 472 -20.42 0.87 -13.60
CA ARG A 472 -20.27 1.65 -12.37
C ARG A 472 -21.49 2.53 -12.09
N ILE A 473 -22.04 3.19 -13.10
CA ILE A 473 -23.30 3.95 -13.00
C ILE A 473 -24.42 3.06 -12.47
N GLN A 474 -24.60 1.87 -13.04
CA GLN A 474 -25.63 0.91 -12.59
C GLN A 474 -25.41 0.49 -11.14
N GLY A 475 -24.16 0.29 -10.71
CA GLY A 475 -23.83 0.00 -9.31
C GLY A 475 -24.24 1.12 -8.36
N MET A 476 -24.03 2.38 -8.74
CA MET A 476 -24.45 3.55 -7.96
C MET A 476 -25.98 3.68 -7.91
N GLU A 477 -26.66 3.55 -9.06
CA GLU A 477 -28.13 3.59 -9.16
C GLU A 477 -28.77 2.48 -8.31
N LYS A 478 -28.18 1.27 -8.31
CA LYS A 478 -28.62 0.15 -7.46
C LYS A 478 -28.47 0.47 -5.96
N TRP A 479 -27.35 1.07 -5.55
CA TRP A 479 -27.15 1.46 -4.15
C TRP A 479 -28.16 2.54 -3.72
N LEU A 480 -28.46 3.50 -4.59
CA LEU A 480 -29.46 4.54 -4.34
C LEU A 480 -30.89 3.99 -4.27
N ALA A 481 -31.21 2.92 -4.99
CA ALA A 481 -32.53 2.30 -4.97
C ALA A 481 -32.78 1.42 -3.71
N ASP A 482 -31.74 0.83 -3.13
CA ASP A 482 -31.86 -0.13 -2.03
C ASP A 482 -31.83 0.55 -0.64
N ARG A 483 -32.99 0.64 0.01
CA ARG A 483 -33.12 1.19 1.36
C ARG A 483 -32.38 0.39 2.44
N ASN A 484 -32.02 -0.88 2.19
CA ASN A 484 -31.21 -1.68 3.12
C ASN A 484 -29.72 -1.30 3.08
N CYS A 485 -29.22 -0.79 1.94
CA CYS A 485 -27.87 -0.23 1.82
C CYS A 485 -27.69 1.04 2.67
N TRP A 486 -28.77 1.63 3.18
CA TRP A 486 -28.75 2.86 3.98
C TRP A 486 -28.66 2.63 5.48
N LYS A 487 -28.69 1.36 5.94
CA LYS A 487 -28.54 1.05 7.36
C LYS A 487 -27.05 1.12 7.72
N PRO A 488 -26.64 2.00 8.65
CA PRO A 488 -25.26 2.03 9.11
C PRO A 488 -24.88 0.65 9.64
N MET A 489 -23.74 0.11 9.23
CA MET A 489 -23.22 -1.13 9.80
C MET A 489 -23.12 -0.95 11.33
N PRO A 490 -23.92 -1.66 12.16
CA PRO A 490 -24.10 -1.31 13.58
C PRO A 490 -22.82 -1.57 14.36
N MET A 491 -22.03 -0.54 14.68
CA MET A 491 -20.85 -0.69 15.55
C MET A 491 -21.33 -1.07 16.95
N ARG A 492 -21.19 -2.34 17.32
CA ARG A 492 -21.36 -2.74 18.73
C ARG A 492 -20.16 -2.23 19.49
N ASN A 493 -20.41 -1.57 20.62
CA ASN A 493 -19.43 -0.89 21.45
C ASN A 493 -18.10 -1.65 21.55
N MET A 494 -17.06 -1.10 20.93
CA MET A 494 -15.66 -1.41 21.24
C MET A 494 -15.34 -0.80 22.61
N ARG A 495 -15.89 -1.36 23.71
CA ARG A 495 -15.31 -1.12 25.04
C ARG A 495 -14.14 -2.08 25.18
N ARG A 496 -13.00 -1.53 25.63
CA ARG A 496 -11.75 -2.27 25.88
C ARG A 496 -12.03 -3.54 26.67
#